data_AF-A0AAV7KPQ5-F1
#
_entry.id   AF-A0AAV7KPQ5-F1
#
_cell.length_a   1.000
_cell.length_b   1.000
_cell.length_c   1.000
_cell.angle_alpha   90.00
_cell.angle_beta   90.00
_cell.angle_gamma   90.00
#
_symmetry.space_group_name_H-M   'P 1'
#
loop_
_entity.id
_entity.type
_entity.pdbx_description
1 polymer ?
#
loop_
_entity_poly.entity_id
_entity_poly.type
_entity_poly.pdbx_seq_one_letter_code
_entity_poly.pdbx_strand_id
1 'polypeptide(L)'
;MADTEPALEPSDPGALSPEQLERLRDFKIKTRIANEIYLRSHKELPLLLAGFLREVMLKRPENVREFAAEHFTDPELPSKIQEKLAKNEEEENQCKP
;
A
#
# COMPACT_ATOMS: atom_id res chain seq x y z
N MET A 1 15.22 -18.54 -18.90
CA MET A 1 15.22 -18.99 -17.50
C MET A 1 16.44 -18.39 -16.86
N ALA A 2 16.26 -17.44 -15.95
CA ALA A 2 17.36 -16.83 -15.20
C ALA A 2 16.99 -16.91 -13.73
N ASP A 3 17.27 -18.06 -13.13
CA ASP A 3 17.32 -18.21 -11.69
C ASP A 3 18.53 -17.40 -11.21
N THR A 4 18.28 -16.17 -10.76
CA THR A 4 19.29 -15.38 -10.08
C THR A 4 19.25 -15.76 -8.60
N GLU A 5 20.00 -16.78 -8.22
CA GLU A 5 20.34 -16.99 -6.81
C GLU A 5 21.14 -15.76 -6.33
N PRO A 6 20.76 -15.10 -5.22
CA PRO A 6 21.65 -14.13 -4.61
C PRO A 6 22.75 -14.93 -3.91
N ALA A 7 23.85 -15.18 -4.62
CA ALA A 7 25.10 -15.58 -4.00
C ALA A 7 25.62 -14.38 -3.19
N LEU A 8 25.12 -14.24 -1.96
CA LEU A 8 25.73 -13.40 -0.95
C LEU A 8 27.04 -14.08 -0.56
N GLU A 9 28.17 -13.46 -0.92
CA GLU A 9 29.47 -14.00 -0.54
C GLU A 9 29.61 -14.00 1.01
N PRO A 10 30.10 -15.10 1.61
CA PRO A 10 30.13 -15.29 3.06
C PRO A 10 31.12 -14.37 3.81
N SER A 11 31.77 -13.42 3.13
CA SER A 11 32.69 -12.43 3.72
C SER A 11 32.13 -11.02 3.83
N ASP A 12 30.86 -10.79 3.49
CA ASP A 12 30.20 -9.51 3.76
C ASP A 12 29.83 -9.43 5.26
N PRO A 13 30.35 -8.47 6.05
CA PRO A 13 30.00 -8.32 7.47
C PRO A 13 28.51 -8.05 7.72
N GLY A 14 27.72 -7.76 6.68
CA GLY A 14 26.25 -7.67 6.73
C GLY A 14 25.48 -8.93 6.31
N ALA A 15 26.16 -10.01 5.92
CA ALA A 15 25.50 -11.24 5.46
C ALA A 15 24.80 -11.97 6.62
N LEU A 16 23.52 -12.28 6.43
CA LEU A 16 22.75 -13.07 7.38
C LEU A 16 23.19 -14.54 7.34
N SER A 17 23.26 -15.16 8.51
CA SER A 17 23.44 -16.61 8.60
C SER A 17 22.26 -17.33 7.94
N PRO A 18 22.41 -18.60 7.52
CA PRO A 18 21.31 -19.37 6.94
C PRO A 18 20.06 -19.41 7.83
N GLU A 19 20.23 -19.56 9.15
CA GLU A 19 19.13 -19.53 10.11
C GLU A 19 18.46 -18.15 10.19
N GLN A 20 19.24 -17.06 10.15
CA GLN A 20 18.71 -15.70 10.13
C GLN A 20 17.93 -15.42 8.84
N LEU A 21 18.40 -15.95 7.70
CA LEU A 21 17.73 -15.83 6.42
C LEU A 21 16.39 -16.58 6.41
N GLU A 22 16.35 -17.77 7.00
CA GLU A 22 15.11 -18.54 7.15
C GLU A 22 14.10 -17.83 8.05
N ARG A 23 14.54 -17.33 9.22
CA ARG A 23 13.68 -16.51 10.10
C ARG A 23 13.19 -15.25 9.41
N LEU A 24 14.04 -14.58 8.63
CA LEU A 24 13.66 -13.40 7.86
C LEU A 24 12.63 -13.76 6.78
N ARG A 25 12.78 -14.90 6.11
CA ARG A 25 11.81 -15.38 5.12
C ARG A 25 10.44 -15.59 5.76
N ASP A 26 10.37 -16.32 6.87
CA ASP A 26 9.12 -16.58 7.59
C ASP A 26 8.46 -15.28 8.08
N PHE A 27 9.27 -14.36 8.61
CA PHE A 27 8.82 -13.05 9.01
C PHE A 27 8.20 -12.30 7.82
N LYS A 28 8.91 -12.20 6.68
CA LYS A 28 8.41 -11.52 5.47
C LYS A 28 7.13 -12.15 4.94
N ILE A 29 6.99 -13.48 4.99
CA ILE A 29 5.76 -14.16 4.57
C ILE A 29 4.60 -13.75 5.48
N LYS A 30 4.77 -13.84 6.81
CA LYS A 30 3.74 -13.44 7.78
C LYS A 30 3.34 -11.98 7.63
N THR A 31 4.32 -11.09 7.47
CA THR A 31 4.07 -9.66 7.23
C THR A 31 3.31 -9.42 5.93
N ARG A 32 3.66 -10.11 4.83
CA ARG A 32 2.94 -9.96 3.55
C ARG A 32 1.48 -10.39 3.67
N ILE A 33 1.20 -11.48 4.38
CA ILE A 33 -0.16 -11.95 4.64
C ILE A 33 -0.93 -10.92 5.47
N ALA A 34 -0.32 -10.41 6.55
CA ALA A 34 -0.94 -9.39 7.40
C ALA A 34 -1.24 -8.10 6.62
N ASN A 35 -0.32 -7.65 5.77
CA ASN A 35 -0.53 -6.49 4.91
C ASN A 35 -1.69 -6.71 3.95
N GLU A 36 -1.78 -7.88 3.30
CA GLU A 36 -2.89 -8.18 2.38
C GLU A 36 -4.25 -8.22 3.12
N ILE A 37 -4.30 -8.83 4.30
CA ILE A 37 -5.50 -8.83 5.14
C ILE A 37 -5.91 -7.40 5.47
N TYR A 38 -4.94 -6.57 5.89
CA TYR A 38 -5.17 -5.16 6.19
C TYR A 38 -5.70 -4.40 4.96
N LEU A 39 -5.07 -4.56 3.78
CA LEU A 39 -5.52 -3.91 2.56
C LEU A 39 -6.93 -4.33 2.13
N ARG A 40 -7.31 -5.59 2.38
CA ARG A 40 -8.66 -6.10 2.06
C ARG A 40 -9.73 -5.67 3.04
N SER A 41 -9.41 -5.57 4.33
CA SER A 41 -10.39 -5.23 5.37
C SER A 41 -10.67 -3.73 5.45
N HIS A 42 -9.80 -2.89 4.90
CA HIS A 42 -9.85 -1.43 5.02
C HIS A 42 -10.29 -0.79 3.70
N LYS A 43 -11.60 -0.52 3.57
CA LYS A 43 -12.24 0.08 2.37
C LYS A 43 -11.74 1.50 2.08
N GLU A 44 -11.17 2.19 3.07
CA GLU A 44 -10.63 3.54 2.93
C GLU A 44 -9.41 3.62 2.01
N LEU A 45 -8.57 2.57 1.99
CA LEU A 45 -7.30 2.58 1.24
C LEU A 45 -7.52 2.57 -0.28
N PRO A 46 -8.40 1.71 -0.84
CA PRO A 46 -8.76 1.79 -2.25
C PRO A 46 -9.31 3.17 -2.66
N LEU A 47 -10.15 3.78 -1.83
CA LEU A 47 -10.72 5.11 -2.12
C LEU A 47 -9.66 6.20 -2.10
N LEU A 48 -8.77 6.16 -1.10
CA LEU A 48 -7.65 7.07 -0.98
C LEU A 48 -6.74 6.99 -2.21
N LEU A 49 -6.32 5.77 -2.60
CA LEU A 49 -5.43 5.55 -3.74
C LEU A 49 -6.11 5.90 -5.07
N ALA A 50 -7.36 5.50 -5.27
CA ALA A 50 -8.11 5.83 -6.49
C ALA A 50 -8.35 7.34 -6.63
N GLY A 51 -8.62 8.03 -5.51
CA GLY A 51 -8.74 9.49 -5.47
C GLY A 51 -7.44 10.17 -5.89
N PHE A 52 -6.31 9.76 -5.30
CA PHE A 52 -5.00 10.30 -5.65
C PHE A 52 -4.65 10.07 -7.13
N LEU A 53 -4.80 8.83 -7.63
CA LEU A 53 -4.52 8.51 -9.03
C LEU A 53 -5.37 9.32 -10.00
N ARG A 54 -6.66 9.52 -9.68
CA ARG A 54 -7.55 10.38 -10.46
C ARG A 54 -7.00 11.80 -10.56
N GLU A 55 -6.57 12.39 -9.43
CA GLU A 55 -6.00 13.73 -9.39
C GLU A 55 -4.69 13.84 -10.18
N VAL A 56 -3.80 12.85 -10.07
CA VAL A 56 -2.55 12.78 -10.85
C VAL A 56 -2.85 12.74 -12.36
N MET A 57 -3.83 11.93 -12.78
CA MET A 57 -4.18 11.81 -14.20
C MET A 57 -4.87 13.06 -14.76
N LEU A 58 -5.66 13.76 -13.93
CA LEU A 58 -6.33 15.01 -14.28
C LEU A 58 -5.34 16.18 -14.37
N LYS A 59 -4.51 16.37 -13.34
CA LYS A 59 -3.61 17.52 -13.20
C LYS A 59 -2.28 17.34 -13.92
N ARG A 60 -1.86 16.09 -14.17
CA ARG A 60 -0.58 15.71 -14.80
C ARG A 60 0.61 16.52 -14.25
N PRO A 61 0.87 16.45 -12.93
CA PRO A 61 1.92 17.24 -12.31
C PRO A 61 3.29 16.86 -12.87
N GLU A 62 4.16 17.84 -13.04
CA GLU A 62 5.54 17.63 -13.47
C GLU A 62 6.34 16.83 -12.43
N ASN A 63 6.06 17.07 -11.13
CA ASN A 63 6.65 16.33 -10.01
C ASN A 63 5.57 15.61 -9.18
N VAL A 64 5.40 14.31 -9.46
CA VAL A 64 4.42 13.46 -8.76
C VAL A 64 4.74 13.31 -7.27
N ARG A 65 6.01 13.36 -6.86
CA ARG A 65 6.40 13.19 -5.46
C ARG A 65 5.98 14.39 -4.61
N GLU A 66 6.23 15.59 -5.10
CA GLU A 66 5.82 16.82 -4.43
C GLU A 66 4.29 16.92 -4.38
N PHE A 67 3.62 16.58 -5.47
CA PHE A 67 2.16 16.49 -5.51
C PHE A 67 1.61 15.48 -4.50
N ALA A 68 2.25 14.32 -4.34
CA ALA A 68 1.85 13.34 -3.33
C ALA A 68 2.02 13.88 -1.91
N ALA A 69 3.13 14.59 -1.63
CA ALA A 69 3.36 15.18 -0.33
C ALA A 69 2.26 16.19 0.02
N GLU A 70 1.94 17.11 -0.88
CA GLU A 70 0.85 18.07 -0.68
C GLU A 70 -0.51 17.36 -0.52
N HIS A 71 -0.81 16.40 -1.40
CA HIS A 71 -2.10 15.69 -1.38
C HIS A 71 -2.32 14.89 -0.09
N PHE A 72 -1.33 14.10 0.35
CA PHE A 72 -1.48 13.24 1.53
C PHE A 72 -1.26 13.99 2.86
N THR A 73 -0.77 15.22 2.83
CA THR A 73 -0.67 16.08 4.02
C THR A 73 -1.86 17.02 4.20
N ASP A 74 -2.83 17.03 3.26
CA ASP A 74 -4.07 17.79 3.40
C ASP A 74 -4.83 17.37 4.68
N PRO A 75 -4.99 18.26 5.68
CA PRO A 75 -5.65 17.94 6.93
C PRO A 75 -7.13 17.60 6.77
N GLU A 76 -7.76 18.00 5.66
CA GLU A 76 -9.15 17.67 5.36
C GLU A 76 -9.31 16.32 4.66
N LEU A 77 -8.22 15.70 4.19
CA LEU A 77 -8.26 14.44 3.46
C LEU A 77 -8.95 13.32 4.25
N PRO A 78 -8.67 13.11 5.56
CA PRO A 78 -9.36 12.08 6.33
C PRO A 78 -10.88 12.26 6.34
N SER A 79 -11.36 13.49 6.54
CA SER A 79 -12.79 13.81 6.53
C SER A 79 -13.41 13.55 5.16
N LYS A 80 -12.75 13.96 4.08
CA LYS A 80 -13.19 13.71 2.69
C LYS A 80 -13.31 12.22 2.38
N ILE A 81 -12.41 11.39 2.92
CA ILE A 81 -12.45 9.94 2.74
C ILE A 81 -13.59 9.31 3.56
N GLN A 82 -13.79 9.75 4.81
CA GLN A 82 -14.89 9.28 5.65
C GLN A 82 -16.26 9.59 5.04
N GLU A 83 -16.45 10.80 4.52
CA GLU A 83 -17.68 11.18 3.83
C GLU A 83 -17.95 10.31 2.59
N LYS A 84 -16.91 9.99 1.82
CA LYS A 84 -17.04 9.10 0.65
C LYS A 84 -17.37 7.66 1.04
N LEU A 85 -16.78 7.18 2.14
CA LEU A 85 -17.08 5.84 2.67
C LEU A 85 -18.55 5.73 3.07
N ALA A 86 -19.05 6.70 3.85
CA ALA A 86 -20.46 6.72 4.27
C ALA A 86 -21.42 6.72 3.07
N LYS A 87 -21.15 7.55 2.05
CA LYS A 87 -21.95 7.58 0.82
C LYS A 87 -21.95 6.24 0.08
N ASN A 88 -20.79 5.61 -0.06
CA ASN A 88 -20.69 4.30 -0.73
C ASN A 88 -21.43 3.20 0.05
N GLU A 89 -21.41 3.23 1.38
CA GLU A 89 -22.14 2.27 2.21
C GLU A 89 -23.66 2.46 2.12
N GLU A 90 -24.12 3.72 2.05
CA GLU A 90 -25.53 4.04 1.79
C GLU A 90 -25.98 3.53 0.42
N GLU A 91 -25.18 3.71 -0.63
CA GLU A 91 -25.45 3.20 -1.98
C GLU A 91 -25.46 1.66 -2.03
N GLU A 92 -24.50 0.99 -1.38
CA GLU A 92 -24.47 -0.48 -1.28
C GLU A 92 -25.70 -1.05 -0.57
N ASN A 93 -26.23 -0.35 0.43
CA ASN A 93 -27.40 -0.79 1.19
C ASN A 93 -28.73 -0.49 0.48
N GLN A 94 -28.79 0.54 -0.36
CA GLN A 94 -29.97 0.85 -1.19
C GLN A 94 -30.14 -0.10 -2.39
N CYS A 95 -29.06 -0.75 -2.84
CA CYS A 95 -29.09 -1.72 -3.94
C CYS A 95 -29.23 -3.19 -3.50
N LYS A 96 -29.44 -3.49 -2.22
CA LYS A 96 -29.77 -4.85 -1.75
C LYS A 96 -31.28 -5.10 -1.89
N PRO A 97 -31.71 -6.21 -2.52
CA PRO A 97 -33.13 -6.56 -2.68
C PRO A 97 -33.79 -6.93 -1.34
#